data_AF-A0A7V7WJZ6-F1
#
_entry.id   AF-A0A7V7WJZ6-F1
#
_cell.length_a   1.000
_cell.length_b   1.000
_cell.length_c   1.000
_cell.angle_alpha   90.00
_cell.angle_beta   90.00
_cell.angle_gamma   90.00
#
_symmetry.space_group_name_H-M   'P 1'
#
loop_
_entity.id
_entity.type
_entity.pdbx_description
1 polymer ?
#
loop_
_entity_poly.entity_id
_entity_poly.type
_entity_poly.pdbx_seq_one_letter_code
_entity_poly.pdbx_strand_id
1 'polypeptide(L)'
;MILVMDESTVRDPRKLLPTVAYFSMEIGLDSAIHTYSGGLGILAGDTLRAGADNVIPMVGVTLLYRKGYFRQEITADGYQIEHPDTWNPADHLEPYDHKVKIRLDNRDVWIQAWRYRIHGVTHGITPVYFLDTDLPENSDYDRTLTDSLYGGDNYYRLCQEVVLGMGGIAMLRSLGIHRIHPYHMNEGHSALLTLALLEEHMGERGLAAATDKDRHTIRQECVFTTHTPVPAGHDQFDMEMTRRVLGPERCAALEASGCCVQGNLNMTSLALTFSHYVNGVAMRHGEISRGMFPHYPIDSITNGVHAAMWTAPPYAEVYNKHLPGWKRDNLYLRHALSIPLSEIREAHRRSKENLLQEVQRRSGVALDPKVFTIGFARRMTGYKRPDLLLSNPDRLRQIAAQAGP
;
A
#
# COMPACT_ATOMS: atom_id res chain seq x y z
N MET A 1 30.65 14.02 47.25
CA MET A 1 30.49 14.43 45.85
C MET A 1 29.35 13.61 45.27
N ILE A 2 28.14 14.14 45.40
CA ILE A 2 26.90 13.50 44.94
C ILE A 2 26.82 13.82 43.45
N LEU A 3 26.99 12.80 42.61
CA LEU A 3 26.76 12.92 41.17
C LEU A 3 25.25 13.12 40.96
N VAL A 4 24.89 14.36 40.64
CA VAL A 4 23.57 14.73 40.18
C VAL A 4 23.34 14.00 38.85
N MET A 5 22.47 12.99 38.87
CA MET A 5 21.95 12.39 37.65
C MET A 5 20.93 13.35 37.05
N ASP A 6 21.13 13.68 35.78
CA ASP A 6 20.18 14.40 34.94
C ASP A 6 18.92 13.54 34.74
N GLU A 7 17.77 14.04 35.19
CA GLU A 7 16.47 13.37 35.16
C GLU A 7 15.78 13.44 33.77
N SER A 8 16.44 13.91 32.71
CA SER A 8 15.81 14.09 31.39
C SER A 8 15.71 12.83 30.51
N THR A 9 16.03 11.63 31.02
CA THR A 9 15.83 10.36 30.31
C THR A 9 14.95 9.39 31.08
N VAL A 10 13.68 9.73 31.25
CA VAL A 10 12.65 8.71 31.39
C VAL A 10 12.61 7.96 30.06
N ARG A 11 13.31 6.80 30.00
CA ARG A 11 13.38 5.92 28.83
C ARG A 11 11.97 5.54 28.41
N ASP A 12 11.49 6.09 27.30
CA ASP A 12 10.28 5.60 26.64
C ASP A 12 10.51 4.12 26.24
N PRO A 13 9.82 3.14 26.87
CA PRO A 13 10.01 1.72 26.59
C PRO A 13 9.78 1.37 25.12
N ARG A 14 9.02 2.20 24.38
CA ARG A 14 8.74 2.00 22.95
C ARG A 14 9.97 2.22 22.07
N LYS A 15 10.96 3.00 22.52
CA LYS A 15 12.27 3.12 21.82
C LYS A 15 13.09 1.81 21.87
N LEU A 16 12.71 0.85 22.72
CA LEU A 16 13.36 -0.45 22.82
C LEU A 16 12.69 -1.53 21.94
N LEU A 17 11.47 -1.31 21.47
CA LEU A 17 10.78 -2.24 20.58
C LEU A 17 11.32 -2.11 19.15
N PRO A 18 11.44 -3.22 18.41
CA PRO A 18 11.75 -3.14 16.98
C PRO A 18 10.62 -2.43 16.25
N THR A 19 10.99 -1.72 15.19
CA THR A 19 10.06 -1.01 14.31
C THR A 19 9.54 -1.97 13.25
N VAL A 20 8.25 -1.91 12.93
CA VAL A 20 7.67 -2.60 11.77
C VAL A 20 7.94 -1.77 10.52
N ALA A 21 8.52 -2.35 9.48
CA ALA A 21 8.69 -1.65 8.20
C ALA A 21 7.71 -2.23 7.18
N TYR A 22 6.73 -1.42 6.78
CA TYR A 22 5.66 -1.83 5.88
C TYR A 22 5.92 -1.30 4.47
N PHE A 23 6.21 -2.21 3.55
CA PHE A 23 6.54 -1.91 2.17
C PHE A 23 5.33 -2.17 1.28
N SER A 24 4.99 -1.21 0.43
CA SER A 24 3.96 -1.40 -0.58
C SER A 24 4.22 -0.57 -1.82
N MET A 25 3.81 -1.11 -2.97
CA MET A 25 3.88 -0.38 -4.25
C MET A 25 2.94 0.82 -4.27
N GLU A 26 1.87 0.82 -3.49
CA GLU A 26 0.98 1.97 -3.34
C GLU A 26 0.59 2.19 -1.89
N ILE A 27 0.47 3.45 -1.47
CA ILE A 27 -0.06 3.84 -0.15
C ILE A 27 -0.99 5.04 -0.35
N GLY A 28 -2.27 4.87 -0.03
CA GLY A 28 -3.28 5.90 -0.13
C GLY A 28 -3.46 6.64 1.19
N LEU A 29 -2.97 7.88 1.28
CA LEU A 29 -3.05 8.70 2.49
C LEU A 29 -4.02 9.88 2.31
N ASP A 30 -3.78 10.69 1.31
CA ASP A 30 -4.58 11.86 0.98
C ASP A 30 -4.87 11.86 -0.52
N SER A 31 -6.05 12.33 -0.93
CA SER A 31 -6.41 12.42 -2.34
C SER A 31 -5.52 13.36 -3.15
N ALA A 32 -4.80 14.28 -2.51
CA ALA A 32 -3.83 15.16 -3.15
C ALA A 32 -2.42 14.55 -3.29
N ILE A 33 -2.20 13.35 -2.73
CA ILE A 33 -0.97 12.57 -2.88
C ILE A 33 -1.25 11.45 -3.87
N HIS A 34 -0.88 11.66 -5.13
CA HIS A 34 -1.35 10.81 -6.25
C HIS A 34 -0.58 9.50 -6.40
N THR A 35 -0.22 8.82 -5.31
CA THR A 35 0.69 7.65 -5.31
C THR A 35 0.00 6.31 -5.09
N TYR A 36 -1.29 6.22 -5.41
CA TYR A 36 -2.08 4.99 -5.24
C TYR A 36 -3.17 4.87 -6.30
N SER A 37 -3.63 3.64 -6.56
CA SER A 37 -4.63 3.33 -7.59
C SER A 37 -5.87 2.61 -7.06
N GLY A 38 -5.75 1.83 -5.99
CA GLY A 38 -6.79 0.88 -5.62
C GLY A 38 -6.80 0.45 -4.17
N GLY A 39 -7.46 -0.69 -3.95
CA GLY A 39 -7.71 -1.23 -2.61
C GLY A 39 -6.45 -1.64 -1.85
N LEU A 40 -5.37 -1.99 -2.55
CA LEU A 40 -4.08 -2.35 -1.93
C LEU A 40 -3.50 -1.13 -1.20
N GLY A 41 -3.48 0.02 -1.87
CA GLY A 41 -2.96 1.28 -1.33
C GLY A 41 -3.87 1.88 -0.27
N ILE A 42 -5.19 1.79 -0.44
CA ILE A 42 -6.15 2.19 0.60
C ILE A 42 -5.93 1.36 1.87
N LEU A 43 -5.80 0.04 1.75
CA LEU A 43 -5.53 -0.82 2.90
C LEU A 43 -4.18 -0.49 3.56
N ALA A 44 -3.13 -0.25 2.76
CA ALA A 44 -1.82 0.15 3.30
C ALA A 44 -1.94 1.44 4.12
N GLY A 45 -2.64 2.45 3.60
CA GLY A 45 -2.89 3.70 4.31
C GLY A 45 -3.69 3.50 5.61
N ASP A 46 -4.75 2.69 5.56
CA ASP A 46 -5.58 2.36 6.72
C ASP A 46 -4.80 1.58 7.79
N THR A 47 -3.93 0.66 7.37
CA THR A 47 -3.06 -0.12 8.26
C THR A 47 -2.08 0.81 8.99
N LEU A 48 -1.45 1.74 8.26
CA LEU A 48 -0.51 2.69 8.84
C LEU A 48 -1.20 3.71 9.77
N ARG A 49 -2.44 4.10 9.47
CA ARG A 49 -3.30 4.91 10.36
C ARG A 49 -3.64 4.18 11.64
N ALA A 50 -4.08 2.92 11.53
CA ALA A 50 -4.32 2.07 12.70
C ALA A 50 -3.05 1.87 13.53
N GLY A 51 -1.89 1.73 12.88
CA GLY A 51 -0.58 1.71 13.55
C GLY A 51 -0.31 3.00 14.34
N ALA A 52 -0.60 4.16 13.75
CA ALA A 52 -0.47 5.46 14.44
C ALA A 52 -1.44 5.58 15.62
N ASP A 53 -2.70 5.19 15.44
CA ASP A 53 -3.73 5.20 16.50
C ASP A 53 -3.37 4.30 17.68
N ASN A 54 -2.72 3.16 17.43
CA ASN A 54 -2.28 2.22 18.46
C ASN A 54 -0.85 2.49 18.96
N VAL A 55 -0.20 3.54 18.45
CA VAL A 55 1.18 3.91 18.79
C VAL A 55 2.17 2.75 18.59
N ILE A 56 1.95 1.98 17.52
CA ILE A 56 2.85 0.91 17.09
C ILE A 56 4.09 1.54 16.46
N PRO A 57 5.32 1.18 16.87
CA PRO A 57 6.53 1.62 16.19
C PRO A 57 6.54 1.08 14.76
N MET A 58 6.17 1.90 13.79
CA MET A 58 5.95 1.49 12.40
C MET A 58 6.41 2.57 11.43
N VAL A 59 6.90 2.17 10.27
CA VAL A 59 7.14 3.06 9.13
C VAL A 59 6.54 2.48 7.86
N GLY A 60 6.03 3.34 6.99
CA GLY A 60 5.65 2.97 5.62
C GLY A 60 6.77 3.29 4.63
N VAL A 61 6.95 2.45 3.62
CA VAL A 61 7.88 2.68 2.49
C VAL A 61 7.14 2.41 1.19
N THR A 62 7.20 3.35 0.25
CA THR A 62 6.59 3.27 -1.08
C THR A 62 7.36 4.12 -2.09
N LEU A 63 6.96 4.10 -3.36
CA LEU A 63 7.53 4.98 -4.38
C LEU A 63 6.73 6.29 -4.50
N LEU A 64 7.41 7.38 -4.84
CA LEU A 64 6.81 8.69 -5.11
C LEU A 64 6.42 8.81 -6.60
N TYR A 65 5.20 8.45 -6.98
CA TYR A 65 4.76 8.58 -8.38
C TYR A 65 4.44 10.03 -8.77
N ARG A 66 5.24 10.65 -9.63
CA ARG A 66 5.09 12.05 -10.08
C ARG A 66 3.95 12.28 -11.05
N LYS A 67 3.50 11.24 -11.74
CA LYS A 67 2.36 11.23 -12.68
C LYS A 67 1.20 10.36 -12.20
N GLY A 68 1.31 9.82 -10.99
CA GLY A 68 0.34 8.94 -10.36
C GLY A 68 -0.03 7.71 -11.16
N TYR A 69 -1.27 7.24 -11.01
CA TYR A 69 -1.82 6.17 -11.85
C TYR A 69 -2.30 6.74 -13.19
N PHE A 70 -3.37 7.54 -13.14
CA PHE A 70 -3.80 8.46 -14.19
C PHE A 70 -4.95 9.33 -13.68
N ARG A 71 -5.14 10.50 -14.31
CA ARG A 71 -6.32 11.33 -14.16
C ARG A 71 -7.31 10.98 -15.25
N GLN A 72 -8.49 10.53 -14.83
CA GLN A 72 -9.56 10.13 -15.73
C GLN A 72 -10.33 11.34 -16.27
N GLU A 73 -10.50 11.41 -17.59
CA GLU A 73 -11.49 12.24 -18.26
C GLU A 73 -12.53 11.34 -18.93
N ILE A 74 -13.81 11.72 -18.86
CA ILE A 74 -14.89 11.08 -19.60
C ILE A 74 -15.40 12.09 -20.62
N THR A 75 -15.32 11.73 -21.91
CA THR A 75 -15.78 12.59 -23.00
C THR A 75 -17.30 12.68 -23.05
N ALA A 76 -17.84 13.64 -23.82
CA ALA A 76 -19.29 13.79 -24.02
C ALA A 76 -19.96 12.52 -24.59
N ASP A 77 -19.23 11.73 -25.37
CA ASP A 77 -19.69 10.45 -25.94
C ASP A 77 -19.50 9.25 -24.98
N GLY A 78 -18.99 9.48 -23.77
CA GLY A 78 -18.81 8.47 -22.74
C GLY A 78 -17.51 7.66 -22.82
N TYR A 79 -16.53 8.10 -23.61
CA TYR A 79 -15.22 7.44 -23.69
C TYR A 79 -14.28 7.91 -22.59
N GLN A 80 -13.45 7.00 -22.09
CA GLN A 80 -12.37 7.34 -21.16
C GLN A 80 -11.13 7.83 -21.91
N ILE A 81 -10.57 8.95 -21.45
CA ILE A 81 -9.24 9.43 -21.79
C ILE A 81 -8.40 9.47 -20.51
N GLU A 82 -7.17 9.00 -20.60
CA GLU A 82 -6.23 8.93 -19.50
C GLU A 82 -5.17 10.03 -19.65
N HIS A 83 -4.99 10.81 -18.59
CA HIS A 83 -3.96 11.85 -18.52
C HIS A 83 -2.98 11.53 -17.39
N PRO A 84 -1.71 11.98 -17.47
CA PRO A 84 -0.85 12.03 -16.31
C PRO A 84 -1.51 12.81 -15.16
N ASP A 85 -1.41 12.29 -13.94
CA ASP A 85 -1.96 12.93 -12.74
C ASP A 85 -0.87 13.64 -11.94
N THR A 86 -0.29 14.67 -12.55
CA THR A 86 0.86 15.39 -11.99
C THR A 86 0.52 16.19 -10.75
N TRP A 87 1.44 16.19 -9.78
CA TRP A 87 1.33 16.94 -8.53
C TRP A 87 2.72 17.38 -8.05
N ASN A 88 2.78 18.30 -7.10
CA ASN A 88 4.04 18.77 -6.50
C ASN A 88 4.26 18.12 -5.12
N PRO A 89 5.24 17.22 -4.95
CA PRO A 89 5.53 16.59 -3.66
C PRO A 89 5.72 17.57 -2.51
N ALA A 90 6.35 18.71 -2.76
CA ALA A 90 6.65 19.70 -1.73
C ALA A 90 5.41 20.38 -1.13
N ASP A 91 4.24 20.29 -1.78
CA ASP A 91 3.00 20.87 -1.25
C ASP A 91 2.42 20.02 -0.10
N HIS A 92 2.81 18.74 0.00
CA HIS A 92 2.24 17.77 0.94
C HIS A 92 3.27 16.97 1.74
N LEU A 93 4.52 16.91 1.27
CA LEU A 93 5.59 16.08 1.82
C LEU A 93 6.82 16.91 2.18
N GLU A 94 7.56 16.44 3.18
CA GLU A 94 8.83 17.03 3.58
C GLU A 94 9.99 16.29 2.90
N PRO A 95 10.94 16.98 2.24
CA PRO A 95 12.10 16.30 1.67
C PRO A 95 13.02 15.76 2.78
N TYR A 96 13.64 14.61 2.53
CA TYR A 96 14.71 14.07 3.36
C TYR A 96 16.06 14.31 2.67
N ASP A 97 17.00 14.95 3.36
CA ASP A 97 18.21 15.49 2.72
C ASP A 97 19.22 14.42 2.28
N HIS A 98 19.17 13.22 2.86
CA HIS A 98 20.11 12.17 2.51
C HIS A 98 19.65 11.39 1.28
N LYS A 99 20.59 11.18 0.36
CA LYS A 99 20.42 10.34 -0.82
C LYS A 99 21.12 9.01 -0.59
N VAL A 100 20.50 7.94 -1.09
CA VAL A 100 21.12 6.62 -1.16
C VAL A 100 21.34 6.25 -2.61
N LYS A 101 22.12 5.21 -2.83
CA LYS A 101 22.50 4.76 -4.15
C LYS A 101 22.36 3.26 -4.26
N ILE A 102 21.75 2.81 -5.36
CA ILE A 102 21.68 1.40 -5.74
C ILE A 102 22.30 1.19 -7.11
N ARG A 103 22.66 -0.05 -7.41
CA ARG A 103 23.18 -0.46 -8.72
C ARG A 103 22.07 -1.16 -9.50
N LEU A 104 21.69 -0.60 -10.65
CA LEU A 104 20.74 -1.17 -11.60
C LEU A 104 21.44 -1.32 -12.94
N ASP A 105 21.46 -2.52 -13.54
CA ASP A 105 21.96 -2.71 -14.91
C ASP A 105 23.29 -1.97 -15.16
N ASN A 106 24.25 -2.27 -14.28
CA ASN A 106 25.61 -1.73 -14.22
C ASN A 106 25.76 -0.21 -14.06
N ARG A 107 24.69 0.54 -13.77
CA ARG A 107 24.76 1.98 -13.47
C ARG A 107 24.24 2.31 -12.07
N ASP A 108 24.78 3.40 -11.53
CA ASP A 108 24.38 3.95 -10.25
C ASP A 108 23.07 4.73 -10.41
N VAL A 109 22.06 4.41 -9.58
CA VAL A 109 20.81 5.16 -9.49
C VAL A 109 20.67 5.72 -8.08
N TRP A 110 20.56 7.04 -8.00
CA TRP A 110 20.36 7.80 -6.77
C TRP A 110 18.89 7.82 -6.40
N ILE A 111 18.61 7.74 -5.10
CA ILE A 111 17.26 7.76 -4.54
C ILE A 111 17.25 8.76 -3.39
N GLN A 112 16.28 9.66 -3.39
CA GLN A 112 15.93 10.51 -2.25
C GLN A 112 14.59 10.05 -1.68
N ALA A 113 14.30 10.40 -0.43
CA ALA A 113 12.99 10.18 0.16
C ALA A 113 12.26 11.50 0.42
N TRP A 114 10.94 11.44 0.31
CA TRP A 114 10.02 12.41 0.88
C TRP A 114 9.30 11.78 2.07
N ARG A 115 8.92 12.56 3.08
CA ARG A 115 8.27 12.09 4.30
C ARG A 115 6.88 12.70 4.46
N TYR A 116 5.91 11.83 4.70
CA TYR A 116 4.62 12.18 5.27
C TYR A 116 4.54 11.68 6.72
N ARG A 117 3.88 12.41 7.61
CA ARG A 117 3.59 11.95 8.97
C ARG A 117 2.10 11.71 9.14
N ILE A 118 1.74 10.46 9.37
CA ILE A 118 0.37 10.12 9.75
C ILE A 118 0.22 10.42 11.24
N HIS A 119 -0.73 11.28 11.58
CA HIS A 119 -1.08 11.59 12.96
C HIS A 119 -2.30 10.75 13.36
N GLY A 120 -2.10 9.85 14.32
CA GLY A 120 -3.17 9.04 14.88
C GLY A 120 -4.03 9.82 15.87
N VAL A 121 -5.23 9.31 16.15
CA VAL A 121 -6.20 9.91 17.09
C VAL A 121 -5.72 9.90 18.55
N THR A 122 -4.67 9.13 18.85
CA THR A 122 -4.01 9.03 20.16
C THR A 122 -2.68 9.81 20.22
N HIS A 123 -2.41 10.67 19.23
CA HIS A 123 -1.15 11.40 19.05
C HIS A 123 0.07 10.52 18.71
N GLY A 124 -0.13 9.24 18.39
CA GLY A 124 0.90 8.43 17.74
C GLY A 124 1.22 8.95 16.34
N ILE A 125 2.46 8.72 15.91
CA ILE A 125 2.94 9.17 14.60
C ILE A 125 3.56 8.00 13.87
N THR A 126 3.08 7.75 12.64
CA THR A 126 3.66 6.77 11.72
C THR A 126 4.23 7.54 10.51
N PRO A 127 5.56 7.60 10.33
CA PRO A 127 6.14 8.18 9.13
C PRO A 127 5.95 7.26 7.93
N VAL A 128 5.75 7.86 6.76
CA VAL A 128 5.75 7.18 5.46
C VAL A 128 6.80 7.83 4.58
N TYR A 129 7.70 7.02 4.04
CA TYR A 129 8.78 7.45 3.15
C TYR A 129 8.43 7.10 1.71
N PHE A 130 8.43 8.11 0.84
CA PHE A 130 8.19 7.99 -0.59
C PHE A 130 9.52 8.13 -1.32
N LEU A 131 9.98 7.05 -1.94
CA LEU A 131 11.26 7.00 -2.65
C LEU A 131 11.12 7.63 -4.03
N ASP A 132 12.04 8.52 -4.37
CA ASP A 132 12.01 9.33 -5.58
C ASP A 132 13.35 9.22 -6.33
N THR A 133 13.27 8.98 -7.64
CA THR A 133 14.44 8.91 -8.53
C THR A 133 14.55 10.13 -9.44
N ASP A 134 13.61 11.09 -9.40
CA ASP A 134 13.69 12.33 -10.16
C ASP A 134 14.74 13.29 -9.55
N LEU A 135 15.99 12.94 -9.79
CA LEU A 135 17.18 13.61 -9.27
C LEU A 135 18.11 13.98 -10.42
N PRO A 136 18.81 15.13 -10.35
CA PRO A 136 19.74 15.56 -11.40
C PRO A 136 20.95 14.63 -11.56
N GLU A 137 21.28 13.83 -10.55
CA GLU A 137 22.34 12.82 -10.65
C GLU A 137 21.97 11.60 -11.50
N ASN A 138 20.69 11.39 -11.77
CA ASN A 138 20.18 10.25 -12.52
C ASN A 138 20.04 10.60 -14.02
N SER A 139 20.14 9.57 -14.86
CA SER A 139 19.84 9.72 -16.28
C SER A 139 18.38 10.12 -16.51
N ASP A 140 18.08 10.73 -17.66
CA ASP A 140 16.69 11.09 -18.01
C ASP A 140 15.74 9.89 -17.88
N TYR A 141 16.20 8.69 -18.23
CA TYR A 141 15.42 7.47 -18.07
C TYR A 141 15.23 7.10 -16.59
N ASP A 142 16.28 7.10 -15.78
CA ASP A 142 16.20 6.68 -14.38
C ASP A 142 15.32 7.62 -13.53
N ARG A 143 15.27 8.91 -13.91
CA ARG A 143 14.34 9.88 -13.33
C ARG A 143 12.87 9.50 -13.55
N THR A 144 12.56 8.79 -14.62
CA THR A 144 11.20 8.33 -14.90
C THR A 144 10.78 7.11 -14.09
N LEU A 145 11.67 6.41 -13.39
CA LEU A 145 11.30 5.20 -12.63
C LEU A 145 10.23 5.48 -11.56
N THR A 146 10.09 6.74 -11.14
CA THR A 146 9.05 7.20 -10.22
C THR A 146 8.01 8.09 -10.90
N ASP A 147 7.77 7.94 -12.22
CA ASP A 147 6.71 8.66 -12.93
C ASP A 147 5.34 8.03 -12.68
N SER A 148 5.11 6.83 -13.21
CA SER A 148 3.81 6.19 -13.26
C SER A 148 3.72 4.94 -12.38
N LEU A 149 2.62 4.82 -11.64
CA LEU A 149 2.24 3.62 -10.91
C LEU A 149 1.69 2.58 -11.89
N TYR A 150 2.23 1.35 -11.85
CA TYR A 150 1.84 0.26 -12.75
C TYR A 150 1.95 0.59 -14.26
N GLY A 151 2.87 1.48 -14.62
CA GLY A 151 3.16 1.84 -16.01
C GLY A 151 4.39 1.12 -16.58
N GLY A 152 4.77 1.52 -17.78
CA GLY A 152 5.99 1.06 -18.46
C GLY A 152 5.92 -0.39 -18.95
N ASP A 153 7.09 -0.94 -19.24
CA ASP A 153 7.28 -2.34 -19.62
C ASP A 153 7.84 -3.17 -18.44
N ASN A 154 8.12 -4.45 -18.67
CA ASN A 154 8.65 -5.33 -17.64
C ASN A 154 10.01 -4.89 -17.10
N TYR A 155 10.85 -4.24 -17.91
CA TYR A 155 12.14 -3.72 -17.47
C TYR A 155 11.96 -2.55 -16.51
N TYR A 156 11.08 -1.61 -16.87
CA TYR A 156 10.70 -0.49 -16.02
C TYR A 156 10.08 -0.98 -14.70
N ARG A 157 9.16 -1.95 -14.76
CA ARG A 157 8.53 -2.57 -13.58
C ARG A 157 9.55 -3.24 -12.67
N LEU A 158 10.47 -4.04 -13.21
CA LEU A 158 11.53 -4.65 -12.42
C LEU A 158 12.40 -3.57 -11.75
N CYS A 159 12.79 -2.53 -12.47
CA CYS A 159 13.57 -1.42 -11.89
C CYS A 159 12.81 -0.74 -10.74
N GLN A 160 11.50 -0.51 -10.87
CA GLN A 160 10.66 0.01 -9.77
C GLN A 160 10.71 -0.90 -8.53
N GLU A 161 10.61 -2.22 -8.72
CA GLU A 161 10.63 -3.17 -7.60
C GLU A 161 12.00 -3.25 -6.92
N VAL A 162 13.10 -3.04 -7.67
CA VAL A 162 14.44 -2.91 -7.08
C VAL A 162 14.56 -1.61 -6.28
N VAL A 163 14.07 -0.49 -6.81
CA VAL A 163 14.04 0.80 -6.09
C VAL A 163 13.23 0.68 -4.80
N LEU A 164 12.04 0.07 -4.87
CA LEU A 164 11.17 -0.13 -3.71
C LEU A 164 11.81 -1.07 -2.67
N GLY A 165 12.23 -2.26 -3.09
CA GLY A 165 12.75 -3.28 -2.20
C GLY A 165 14.16 -2.94 -1.68
N MET A 166 15.14 -2.93 -2.58
CA MET A 166 16.55 -2.74 -2.20
C MET A 166 16.86 -1.27 -1.87
N GLY A 167 16.34 -0.33 -2.68
CA GLY A 167 16.48 1.09 -2.41
C GLY A 167 15.78 1.52 -1.12
N GLY A 168 14.64 0.92 -0.79
CA GLY A 168 13.95 1.15 0.47
C GLY A 168 14.72 0.64 1.69
N ILE A 169 15.35 -0.54 1.63
CA ILE A 169 16.26 -0.99 2.69
C ILE A 169 17.41 -0.01 2.88
N ALA A 170 18.11 0.36 1.79
CA ALA A 170 19.21 1.32 1.84
C ALA A 170 18.76 2.67 2.44
N MET A 171 17.58 3.17 2.07
CA MET A 171 17.01 4.40 2.62
C MET A 171 16.72 4.28 4.12
N LEU A 172 16.13 3.19 4.58
CA LEU A 172 15.88 2.96 6.02
C LEU A 172 17.19 2.95 6.81
N ARG A 173 18.28 2.37 6.27
CA ARG A 173 19.61 2.44 6.88
C ARG A 173 20.13 3.87 6.96
N SER A 174 20.00 4.65 5.88
CA SER A 174 20.38 6.06 5.86
C SER A 174 19.54 6.95 6.78
N LEU A 175 18.35 6.49 7.17
CA LEU A 175 17.48 7.14 8.17
C LEU A 175 17.83 6.75 9.61
N GLY A 176 18.83 5.88 9.82
CA GLY A 176 19.18 5.35 11.14
C GLY A 176 18.20 4.29 11.66
N ILE A 177 17.33 3.76 10.80
CA ILE A 177 16.31 2.77 11.16
C ILE A 177 16.88 1.37 10.91
N HIS A 178 17.57 0.85 11.93
CA HIS A 178 18.27 -0.44 11.86
C HIS A 178 17.50 -1.58 12.55
N ARG A 179 16.82 -1.28 13.66
CA ARG A 179 16.11 -2.30 14.46
C ARG A 179 14.70 -2.50 13.93
N ILE A 180 14.58 -3.28 12.87
CA ILE A 180 13.30 -3.59 12.22
C ILE A 180 12.93 -5.04 12.47
N HIS A 181 11.69 -5.28 12.90
CA HIS A 181 11.09 -6.61 12.95
C HIS A 181 9.56 -6.51 13.11
N PRO A 182 8.76 -7.00 12.15
CA PRO A 182 9.15 -7.56 10.87
C PRO A 182 9.27 -6.51 9.74
N TYR A 183 9.86 -6.92 8.63
CA TYR A 183 9.64 -6.32 7.30
C TYR A 183 8.36 -6.91 6.71
N HIS A 184 7.35 -6.09 6.52
CA HIS A 184 6.05 -6.51 5.98
C HIS A 184 5.96 -6.13 4.50
N MET A 185 5.89 -7.15 3.64
CA MET A 185 5.65 -7.02 2.20
C MET A 185 4.15 -7.08 1.91
N ASN A 186 3.60 -5.97 1.43
CA ASN A 186 2.21 -5.87 1.00
C ASN A 186 2.11 -6.17 -0.51
N GLU A 187 1.82 -7.44 -0.84
CA GLU A 187 2.00 -8.06 -2.15
C GLU A 187 3.49 -8.22 -2.56
N GLY A 188 3.75 -8.99 -3.63
CA GLY A 188 5.11 -9.37 -4.05
C GLY A 188 6.01 -8.22 -4.54
N HIS A 189 5.48 -7.02 -4.78
CA HIS A 189 6.21 -5.92 -5.42
C HIS A 189 7.45 -5.43 -4.69
N SER A 190 7.53 -5.64 -3.37
CA SER A 190 8.69 -5.26 -2.56
C SER A 190 9.58 -6.45 -2.22
N ALA A 191 9.36 -7.63 -2.81
CA ALA A 191 10.01 -8.87 -2.39
C ALA A 191 11.55 -8.86 -2.52
N LEU A 192 12.10 -8.01 -3.39
CA LEU A 192 13.54 -7.78 -3.51
C LEU A 192 14.17 -7.15 -2.25
N LEU A 193 13.38 -6.65 -1.29
CA LEU A 193 13.91 -6.28 0.03
C LEU A 193 14.59 -7.47 0.71
N THR A 194 14.09 -8.69 0.48
CA THR A 194 14.64 -9.91 1.12
C THR A 194 16.03 -10.25 0.58
N LEU A 195 16.31 -9.93 -0.69
CA LEU A 195 17.63 -10.04 -1.27
C LEU A 195 18.60 -9.02 -0.67
N ALA A 196 18.16 -7.77 -0.47
CA ALA A 196 18.98 -6.76 0.20
C ALA A 196 19.30 -7.15 1.66
N LEU A 197 18.33 -7.71 2.39
CA LEU A 197 18.58 -8.23 3.75
C LEU A 197 19.56 -9.41 3.74
N LEU A 198 19.45 -10.31 2.77
CA LEU A 198 20.41 -11.41 2.62
C LEU A 198 21.81 -10.89 2.30
N GLU A 199 21.94 -9.87 1.44
CA GLU A 199 23.22 -9.21 1.16
C GLU A 199 23.84 -8.60 2.41
N GLU A 200 23.06 -7.85 3.20
CA GLU A 200 23.52 -7.27 4.47
C GLU A 200 23.95 -8.35 5.48
N HIS A 201 23.19 -9.43 5.60
CA HIS A 201 23.49 -10.56 6.51
C HIS A 201 24.75 -11.32 6.09
N MET A 202 24.97 -11.48 4.78
CA MET A 202 26.12 -12.18 4.25
C MET A 202 27.41 -11.34 4.31
N GLY A 203 27.31 -10.02 4.12
CA GLY A 203 28.44 -9.11 4.15
C GLY A 203 29.60 -9.57 3.27
N GLU A 204 30.80 -9.62 3.83
CA GLU A 204 32.03 -10.02 3.11
C GLU A 204 32.04 -11.48 2.64
N ARG A 205 31.16 -12.35 3.16
CA ARG A 205 31.05 -13.74 2.68
C ARG A 205 30.53 -13.82 1.23
N GLY A 206 29.83 -12.79 0.77
CA GLY A 206 29.17 -12.76 -0.54
C GLY A 206 27.95 -13.68 -0.64
N LEU A 207 27.06 -13.42 -1.59
CA LEU A 207 25.81 -14.16 -1.74
C LEU A 207 26.04 -15.61 -2.19
N ALA A 208 27.12 -15.87 -2.92
CA ALA A 208 27.48 -17.21 -3.38
C ALA A 208 27.70 -18.22 -2.22
N ALA A 209 28.03 -17.73 -1.02
CA ALA A 209 28.23 -18.55 0.17
C ALA A 209 26.97 -18.70 1.05
N ALA A 210 25.81 -18.25 0.59
CA ALA A 210 24.57 -18.24 1.37
C ALA A 210 24.03 -19.67 1.57
N THR A 211 23.87 -20.06 2.84
CA THR A 211 23.34 -21.37 3.23
C THR A 211 21.83 -21.31 3.50
N ASP A 212 21.19 -22.46 3.67
CA ASP A 212 19.78 -22.52 4.10
C ASP A 212 19.56 -21.89 5.47
N LYS A 213 20.59 -21.89 6.35
CA LYS A 213 20.53 -21.23 7.65
C LYS A 213 20.49 -19.70 7.50
N ASP A 214 21.26 -19.16 6.56
CA ASP A 214 21.26 -17.72 6.27
C ASP A 214 19.90 -17.30 5.71
N ARG A 215 19.37 -18.07 4.74
CA ARG A 215 18.02 -17.87 4.19
C ARG A 215 16.92 -17.96 5.26
N HIS A 216 17.04 -18.94 6.16
CA HIS A 216 16.10 -19.11 7.27
C HIS A 216 16.13 -17.92 8.24
N THR A 217 17.30 -17.30 8.45
CA THR A 217 17.43 -16.11 9.30
C THR A 217 16.62 -14.95 8.71
N ILE A 218 16.80 -14.65 7.42
CA ILE A 218 16.02 -13.61 6.73
C ILE A 218 14.53 -13.94 6.73
N ARG A 219 14.17 -15.23 6.60
CA ARG A 219 12.78 -15.69 6.67
C ARG A 219 12.09 -15.28 7.98
N GLN A 220 12.79 -15.36 9.11
CA GLN A 220 12.24 -14.97 10.42
C GLN A 220 11.98 -13.47 10.54
N GLU A 221 12.62 -12.64 9.73
CA GLU A 221 12.47 -11.19 9.79
C GLU A 221 11.32 -10.66 8.93
N CYS A 222 10.76 -11.48 8.03
CA CYS A 222 9.81 -11.00 7.03
C CYS A 222 8.41 -11.61 7.15
N VAL A 223 7.42 -10.79 6.82
CA VAL A 223 5.99 -11.12 6.72
C VAL A 223 5.49 -10.80 5.32
N PHE A 224 4.67 -11.67 4.75
CA PHE A 224 4.08 -11.49 3.42
C PHE A 224 2.56 -11.54 3.44
N THR A 225 1.91 -10.52 2.89
CA THR A 225 0.46 -10.55 2.63
C THR A 225 0.20 -10.65 1.13
N THR A 226 -0.57 -11.64 0.72
CA THR A 226 -1.02 -11.80 -0.68
C THR A 226 -2.48 -11.37 -0.83
N HIS A 227 -2.77 -10.60 -1.90
CA HIS A 227 -4.09 -10.06 -2.21
C HIS A 227 -4.70 -10.66 -3.48
N THR A 228 -3.85 -11.31 -4.26
CA THR A 228 -4.17 -11.76 -5.60
C THR A 228 -4.72 -13.19 -5.55
N PRO A 229 -5.95 -13.44 -6.04
CA PRO A 229 -6.55 -14.77 -6.04
C PRO A 229 -6.31 -15.55 -7.33
N VAL A 230 -5.48 -15.04 -8.25
CA VAL A 230 -5.25 -15.63 -9.59
C VAL A 230 -3.78 -15.55 -10.03
N PRO A 231 -3.22 -16.60 -10.68
CA PRO A 231 -1.83 -16.64 -11.12
C PRO A 231 -1.38 -15.44 -11.97
N ALA A 232 -2.26 -14.90 -12.80
CA ALA A 232 -1.96 -13.80 -13.73
C ALA A 232 -1.71 -12.44 -13.04
N GLY A 233 -2.04 -12.29 -11.74
CA GLY A 233 -1.79 -11.06 -11.00
C GLY A 233 -0.46 -11.04 -10.24
N HIS A 234 0.37 -12.07 -10.37
CA HIS A 234 1.68 -12.14 -9.72
C HIS A 234 2.77 -11.74 -10.70
N ASP A 235 3.52 -10.68 -10.38
CA ASP A 235 4.60 -10.17 -11.22
C ASP A 235 5.68 -11.23 -11.45
N GLN A 236 6.05 -11.42 -12.71
CA GLN A 236 7.05 -12.36 -13.18
C GLN A 236 7.96 -11.69 -14.20
N PHE A 237 9.27 -11.85 -14.01
CA PHE A 237 10.29 -11.21 -14.85
C PHE A 237 11.18 -12.26 -15.48
N ASP A 238 11.42 -12.13 -16.78
CA ASP A 238 12.35 -12.99 -17.51
C ASP A 238 13.75 -12.95 -16.87
N MET A 239 14.40 -14.12 -16.76
CA MET A 239 15.68 -14.22 -16.06
C MET A 239 16.87 -13.63 -16.82
N GLU A 240 16.81 -13.48 -18.14
CA GLU A 240 17.84 -12.75 -18.90
C GLU A 240 17.80 -11.27 -18.54
N MET A 241 16.61 -10.68 -18.60
CA MET A 241 16.38 -9.29 -18.17
C MET A 241 16.72 -9.10 -16.68
N THR A 242 16.32 -10.03 -15.82
CA THR A 242 16.62 -9.97 -14.38
C THR A 242 18.11 -10.02 -14.11
N ARG A 243 18.85 -10.89 -14.80
CA ARG A 243 20.32 -11.00 -14.71
C ARG A 243 21.02 -9.74 -15.18
N ARG A 244 20.49 -9.07 -16.20
CA ARG A 244 20.98 -7.77 -16.64
C ARG A 244 20.78 -6.70 -15.55
N VAL A 245 19.57 -6.61 -14.97
CA VAL A 245 19.24 -5.57 -13.98
C VAL A 245 19.93 -5.78 -12.63
N LEU A 246 19.85 -6.98 -12.07
CA LEU A 246 20.38 -7.29 -10.73
C LEU A 246 21.87 -7.66 -10.76
N GLY A 247 22.35 -8.20 -11.88
CA GLY A 247 23.66 -8.80 -11.99
C GLY A 247 23.67 -10.31 -11.71
N PRO A 248 24.74 -11.02 -12.12
CA PRO A 248 24.79 -12.47 -12.12
C PRO A 248 24.79 -13.09 -10.72
N GLU A 249 25.47 -12.48 -9.75
CA GLU A 249 25.57 -13.03 -8.39
C GLU A 249 24.22 -13.05 -7.67
N ARG A 250 23.48 -11.92 -7.74
CA ARG A 250 22.12 -11.79 -7.21
C ARG A 250 21.17 -12.80 -7.82
N CYS A 251 21.20 -12.94 -9.15
CA CYS A 251 20.35 -13.92 -9.84
C CYS A 251 20.68 -15.36 -9.47
N ALA A 252 21.97 -15.71 -9.34
CA ALA A 252 22.36 -17.04 -8.89
C ALA A 252 21.84 -17.34 -7.48
N ALA A 253 21.85 -16.35 -6.57
CA ALA A 253 21.28 -16.51 -5.23
C ALA A 253 19.76 -16.71 -5.25
N LEU A 254 19.04 -15.98 -6.12
CA LEU A 254 17.58 -16.13 -6.30
C LEU A 254 17.22 -17.50 -6.90
N GLU A 255 17.97 -17.95 -7.92
CA GLU A 255 17.83 -19.27 -8.52
C GLU A 255 18.08 -20.38 -7.49
N ALA A 256 19.18 -20.30 -6.74
CA ALA A 256 19.53 -21.25 -5.68
C ALA A 256 18.49 -21.29 -4.54
N SER A 257 17.75 -20.20 -4.34
CA SER A 257 16.67 -20.10 -3.35
C SER A 257 15.32 -20.60 -3.86
N GLY A 258 15.23 -21.09 -5.11
CA GLY A 258 13.99 -21.59 -5.69
C GLY A 258 12.96 -20.50 -5.98
N CYS A 259 13.40 -19.25 -6.19
CA CYS A 259 12.50 -18.12 -6.46
C CYS A 259 12.07 -18.02 -7.92
N CYS A 260 12.65 -18.86 -8.79
CA CYS A 260 12.37 -18.86 -10.23
C CYS A 260 11.37 -19.96 -10.59
N VAL A 261 10.35 -19.60 -11.38
CA VAL A 261 9.31 -20.51 -11.87
C VAL A 261 9.28 -20.44 -13.40
N GLN A 262 9.43 -21.58 -14.07
CA GLN A 262 9.42 -21.66 -15.54
C GLN A 262 10.40 -20.69 -16.24
N GLY A 263 11.57 -20.46 -15.64
CA GLY A 263 12.60 -19.58 -16.22
C GLY A 263 12.39 -18.08 -15.95
N ASN A 264 11.38 -17.71 -15.15
CA ASN A 264 11.13 -16.33 -14.72
C ASN A 264 11.38 -16.19 -13.21
N LEU A 265 11.90 -15.03 -12.77
CA LEU A 265 11.82 -14.63 -11.37
C LEU A 265 10.35 -14.38 -11.03
N ASN A 266 9.81 -15.13 -10.07
CA ASN A 266 8.44 -14.94 -9.60
C ASN A 266 8.46 -14.21 -8.26
N MET A 267 7.89 -13.01 -8.23
CA MET A 267 7.97 -12.14 -7.06
C MET A 267 7.18 -12.66 -5.87
N THR A 268 6.12 -13.42 -6.12
CA THR A 268 5.37 -14.10 -5.06
C THR A 268 6.13 -15.29 -4.52
N SER A 269 6.79 -16.09 -5.37
CA SER A 269 7.70 -17.15 -4.91
C SER A 269 8.83 -16.58 -4.05
N LEU A 270 9.44 -15.46 -4.47
CA LEU A 270 10.45 -14.77 -3.68
C LEU A 270 9.91 -14.37 -2.30
N ALA A 271 8.76 -13.71 -2.23
CA ALA A 271 8.13 -13.31 -0.97
C ALA A 271 7.80 -14.50 -0.07
N LEU A 272 7.25 -15.58 -0.63
CA LEU A 272 6.89 -16.81 0.08
C LEU A 272 8.11 -17.55 0.63
N THR A 273 9.19 -17.65 -0.15
CA THR A 273 10.45 -18.30 0.25
C THR A 273 11.06 -17.63 1.47
N PHE A 274 11.05 -16.29 1.49
CA PHE A 274 11.72 -15.50 2.52
C PHE A 274 10.78 -14.92 3.59
N SER A 275 9.55 -15.44 3.77
CA SER A 275 8.65 -15.00 4.85
C SER A 275 8.25 -16.12 5.79
N HIS A 276 8.43 -15.94 7.10
CA HIS A 276 8.02 -16.93 8.10
C HIS A 276 6.50 -16.95 8.29
N TYR A 277 5.85 -15.80 8.20
CA TYR A 277 4.40 -15.66 8.30
C TYR A 277 3.82 -15.12 6.99
N VAL A 278 2.81 -15.84 6.49
CA VAL A 278 2.12 -15.49 5.24
C VAL A 278 0.63 -15.49 5.49
N ASN A 279 -0.07 -14.46 5.00
CA ASN A 279 -1.52 -14.37 5.13
C ASN A 279 -2.21 -13.93 3.83
N GLY A 280 -3.42 -14.44 3.63
CA GLY A 280 -4.42 -13.84 2.77
C GLY A 280 -5.25 -12.78 3.51
N VAL A 281 -6.15 -12.12 2.76
CA VAL A 281 -6.89 -10.93 3.23
C VAL A 281 -8.34 -11.17 3.66
N ALA A 282 -8.78 -12.42 3.64
CA ALA A 282 -10.07 -12.89 4.11
C ALA A 282 -10.03 -14.41 4.27
N MET A 283 -10.91 -14.99 5.08
CA MET A 283 -10.96 -16.45 5.29
C MET A 283 -11.06 -17.23 3.96
N ARG A 284 -12.00 -16.83 3.09
CA ARG A 284 -12.17 -17.47 1.78
C ARG A 284 -10.98 -17.20 0.85
N HIS A 285 -10.34 -16.04 0.98
CA HIS A 285 -9.13 -15.75 0.21
C HIS A 285 -7.98 -16.65 0.65
N GLY A 286 -7.78 -16.87 1.95
CA GLY A 286 -6.75 -17.78 2.45
C GLY A 286 -6.98 -19.23 2.00
N GLU A 287 -8.22 -19.69 1.90
CA GLU A 287 -8.54 -20.98 1.27
C GLU A 287 -8.08 -21.06 -0.20
N ILE A 288 -8.37 -20.03 -0.99
CA ILE A 288 -7.95 -19.94 -2.40
C ILE A 288 -6.41 -19.89 -2.50
N SER A 289 -5.75 -19.07 -1.68
CA SER A 289 -4.29 -18.94 -1.65
C SER A 289 -3.59 -20.25 -1.28
N ARG A 290 -4.11 -21.01 -0.30
CA ARG A 290 -3.60 -22.36 0.01
C ARG A 290 -3.76 -23.33 -1.15
N GLY A 291 -4.80 -23.18 -1.96
CA GLY A 291 -4.97 -23.95 -3.20
C GLY A 291 -3.90 -23.61 -4.25
N MET A 292 -3.53 -22.34 -4.38
CA MET A 292 -2.49 -21.91 -5.33
C MET A 292 -1.06 -22.23 -4.86
N PHE A 293 -0.83 -22.16 -3.54
CA PHE A 293 0.50 -22.33 -2.93
C PHE A 293 0.45 -23.41 -1.82
N PRO A 294 0.22 -24.68 -2.17
CA PRO A 294 -0.10 -25.75 -1.22
C PRO A 294 1.05 -26.08 -0.25
N HIS A 295 2.27 -25.66 -0.56
CA HIS A 295 3.46 -25.93 0.26
C HIS A 295 3.75 -24.85 1.31
N TYR A 296 2.94 -23.79 1.36
CA TYR A 296 3.12 -22.68 2.29
C TYR A 296 1.97 -22.61 3.31
N PRO A 297 2.27 -22.44 4.61
CA PRO A 297 1.24 -22.18 5.61
C PRO A 297 0.73 -20.76 5.43
N ILE A 298 -0.46 -20.61 4.85
CA ILE A 298 -1.11 -19.31 4.61
C ILE A 298 -2.30 -19.16 5.56
N ASP A 299 -2.21 -18.18 6.44
CA ASP A 299 -3.28 -17.78 7.36
C ASP A 299 -4.23 -16.75 6.70
N SER A 300 -5.21 -16.25 7.43
CA SER A 300 -6.18 -15.25 6.96
C SER A 300 -6.33 -14.12 7.96
N ILE A 301 -5.92 -12.92 7.57
CA ILE A 301 -6.21 -11.68 8.30
C ILE A 301 -7.23 -10.90 7.48
N THR A 302 -8.45 -10.79 7.99
CA THR A 302 -9.51 -10.06 7.29
C THR A 302 -9.19 -8.57 7.24
N ASN A 303 -9.21 -7.98 6.04
CA ASN A 303 -9.00 -6.54 5.86
C ASN A 303 -9.97 -5.70 6.70
N GLY A 304 -9.47 -4.58 7.21
CA GLY A 304 -10.25 -3.52 7.84
C GLY A 304 -10.11 -2.20 7.10
N VAL A 305 -10.96 -1.24 7.44
CA VAL A 305 -10.85 0.15 7.00
C VAL A 305 -10.74 1.07 8.21
N HIS A 306 -10.02 2.19 8.09
CA HIS A 306 -9.82 3.11 9.20
C HIS A 306 -11.11 3.92 9.47
N ALA A 307 -11.86 3.53 10.50
CA ALA A 307 -13.21 4.05 10.75
C ALA A 307 -13.26 5.58 10.84
N ALA A 308 -12.27 6.21 11.48
CA ALA A 308 -12.24 7.67 11.63
C ALA A 308 -11.95 8.41 10.31
N MET A 309 -11.28 7.77 9.35
CA MET A 309 -11.02 8.33 8.01
C MET A 309 -12.27 8.21 7.12
N TRP A 310 -12.92 7.04 7.16
CA TRP A 310 -13.98 6.70 6.21
C TRP A 310 -15.40 7.06 6.68
N THR A 311 -15.57 7.53 7.91
CA THR A 311 -16.87 8.03 8.39
C THR A 311 -17.11 9.46 7.91
N ALA A 312 -18.19 9.67 7.17
CA ALA A 312 -18.56 11.00 6.70
C ALA A 312 -18.76 12.00 7.86
N PRO A 313 -18.41 13.29 7.71
CA PRO A 313 -18.50 14.27 8.80
C PRO A 313 -19.86 14.34 9.51
N PRO A 314 -21.02 14.32 8.80
CA PRO A 314 -22.33 14.31 9.47
C PRO A 314 -22.54 13.09 10.38
N TYR A 315 -22.05 11.92 9.98
CA TYR A 315 -22.10 10.72 10.83
C TYR A 315 -21.09 10.81 11.99
N ALA A 316 -19.91 11.37 11.75
CA ALA A 316 -18.92 11.57 12.80
C ALA A 316 -19.44 12.48 13.92
N GLU A 317 -20.22 13.53 13.60
CA GLU A 317 -20.90 14.38 14.60
C GLU A 317 -21.86 13.56 15.48
N VAL A 318 -22.70 12.73 14.86
CA VAL A 318 -23.64 11.85 15.56
C VAL A 318 -22.89 10.84 16.44
N TYR A 319 -21.83 10.21 15.93
CA TYR A 319 -21.04 9.27 16.72
C TYR A 319 -20.26 9.95 17.84
N ASN A 320 -19.75 11.17 17.65
CA ASN A 320 -19.10 11.92 18.73
C ASN A 320 -20.08 12.23 19.88
N LYS A 321 -21.35 12.53 19.55
CA LYS A 321 -22.40 12.80 20.53
C LYS A 321 -22.82 11.54 21.31
N HIS A 322 -23.03 10.43 20.62
CA HIS A 322 -23.64 9.22 21.22
C HIS A 322 -22.63 8.15 21.63
N LEU A 323 -21.45 8.12 21.02
CA LEU A 323 -20.43 7.07 21.16
C LEU A 323 -19.05 7.68 21.41
N PRO A 324 -18.87 8.46 22.50
CA PRO A 324 -17.58 9.09 22.78
C PRO A 324 -16.47 8.04 22.86
N GLY A 325 -15.44 8.19 22.04
CA GLY A 325 -14.32 7.23 21.94
C GLY A 325 -14.37 6.26 20.75
N TRP A 326 -15.43 6.27 19.93
CA TRP A 326 -15.56 5.38 18.75
C TRP A 326 -14.37 5.44 17.79
N LYS A 327 -13.68 6.59 17.71
CA LYS A 327 -12.47 6.75 16.89
C LYS A 327 -11.28 5.95 17.41
N ARG A 328 -11.14 5.84 18.74
CA ARG A 328 -10.04 5.11 19.39
C ARG A 328 -10.34 3.62 19.50
N ASP A 329 -11.58 3.28 19.83
CA ASP A 329 -12.04 1.90 19.94
C ASP A 329 -13.29 1.71 19.10
N ASN A 330 -13.11 1.15 17.90
CA ASN A 330 -14.19 0.97 16.94
C ASN A 330 -15.22 -0.07 17.42
N LEU A 331 -14.93 -0.88 18.46
CA LEU A 331 -15.93 -1.80 19.04
C LEU A 331 -17.14 -1.05 19.58
N TYR A 332 -17.00 0.22 19.94
CA TYR A 332 -18.10 1.07 20.41
C TYR A 332 -19.20 1.26 19.35
N LEU A 333 -18.87 1.12 18.06
CA LEU A 333 -19.85 1.22 16.97
C LEU A 333 -20.97 0.16 17.07
N ARG A 334 -20.77 -0.94 17.81
CA ARG A 334 -21.84 -1.91 18.10
C ARG A 334 -23.02 -1.30 18.86
N HIS A 335 -22.82 -0.19 19.56
CA HIS A 335 -23.85 0.54 20.28
C HIS A 335 -24.59 1.56 19.40
N ALA A 336 -24.25 1.70 18.11
CA ALA A 336 -24.93 2.61 17.20
C ALA A 336 -26.44 2.30 17.04
N LEU A 337 -26.88 1.09 17.40
CA LEU A 337 -28.29 0.69 17.41
C LEU A 337 -29.17 1.53 18.35
N SER A 338 -28.58 2.19 19.36
CA SER A 338 -29.34 3.07 20.27
C SER A 338 -29.48 4.49 19.75
N ILE A 339 -28.83 4.85 18.64
CA ILE A 339 -28.89 6.20 18.08
C ILE A 339 -30.28 6.43 17.49
N PRO A 340 -30.95 7.57 17.79
CA PRO A 340 -32.25 7.87 17.22
C PRO A 340 -32.21 7.85 15.68
N LEU A 341 -33.14 7.12 15.08
CA LEU A 341 -33.23 6.98 13.62
C LEU A 341 -33.35 8.33 12.89
N SER A 342 -33.97 9.33 13.52
CA SER A 342 -34.05 10.69 12.98
C SER A 342 -32.68 11.34 12.81
N GLU A 343 -31.75 11.14 13.75
CA GLU A 343 -30.38 11.67 13.67
C GLU A 343 -29.57 10.96 12.57
N ILE A 344 -29.74 9.64 12.45
CA ILE A 344 -29.13 8.85 11.36
C ILE A 344 -29.66 9.30 9.99
N ARG A 345 -30.98 9.49 9.85
CA ARG A 345 -31.61 9.96 8.60
C ARG A 345 -31.13 11.35 8.22
N GLU A 346 -30.97 12.24 9.18
CA GLU A 346 -30.46 13.59 8.95
C GLU A 346 -28.97 13.58 8.54
N ALA A 347 -28.14 12.78 9.20
CA ALA A 347 -26.74 12.60 8.80
C ALA A 347 -26.62 12.00 7.38
N HIS A 348 -27.50 11.05 7.03
CA HIS A 348 -27.59 10.49 5.69
C HIS A 348 -27.99 11.55 4.66
N ARG A 349 -29.05 12.33 4.92
CA ARG A 349 -29.53 13.40 4.04
C ARG A 349 -28.42 14.40 3.72
N ARG A 350 -27.71 14.89 4.75
CA ARG A 350 -26.57 15.81 4.59
C ARG A 350 -25.44 15.19 3.77
N SER A 351 -25.10 13.92 4.04
CA SER A 351 -24.04 13.21 3.30
C SER A 351 -24.41 13.01 1.83
N LYS A 352 -25.68 12.71 1.55
CA LYS A 352 -26.21 12.59 0.19
C LYS A 352 -26.18 13.92 -0.55
N GLU A 353 -26.57 15.01 0.10
CA GLU A 353 -26.52 16.35 -0.50
C GLU A 353 -25.10 16.71 -0.93
N ASN A 354 -24.09 16.43 -0.10
CA ASN A 354 -22.68 16.64 -0.46
C ASN A 354 -22.28 15.83 -1.69
N LEU A 355 -22.69 14.55 -1.78
CA LEU A 355 -22.44 13.72 -2.95
C LEU A 355 -23.11 14.30 -4.21
N LEU A 356 -24.38 14.72 -4.12
CA LEU A 356 -25.11 15.23 -5.28
C LEU A 356 -24.55 16.57 -5.77
N GLN A 357 -24.09 17.42 -4.85
CA GLN A 357 -23.35 18.65 -5.20
C GLN A 357 -22.06 18.32 -5.94
N GLU A 358 -21.31 17.32 -5.51
CA GLU A 358 -20.09 16.91 -6.20
C GLU A 358 -20.36 16.31 -7.58
N VAL A 359 -21.44 15.52 -7.73
CA VAL A 359 -21.90 15.04 -9.04
C VAL A 359 -22.24 16.22 -9.94
N GLN A 360 -23.08 17.16 -9.49
CA GLN A 360 -23.44 18.34 -10.27
C GLN A 360 -22.21 19.17 -10.65
N ARG A 361 -21.24 19.34 -9.73
CA ARG A 361 -20.00 20.07 -9.99
C ARG A 361 -19.15 19.41 -11.08
N ARG A 362 -19.06 18.07 -11.09
CA ARG A 362 -18.21 17.34 -12.04
C ARG A 362 -18.87 17.07 -13.39
N SER A 363 -20.16 16.75 -13.40
CA SER A 363 -20.88 16.32 -14.61
C SER A 363 -21.87 17.36 -15.14
N GLY A 364 -22.17 18.41 -14.38
CA GLY A 364 -23.26 19.35 -14.68
C GLY A 364 -24.66 18.78 -14.41
N VAL A 365 -24.79 17.50 -14.05
CA VAL A 365 -26.08 16.83 -13.85
C VAL A 365 -26.57 17.04 -12.41
N ALA A 366 -27.68 17.76 -12.27
CA ALA A 366 -28.39 17.87 -11.00
C ALA A 366 -29.27 16.62 -10.78
N LEU A 367 -29.05 15.92 -9.67
CA LEU A 367 -29.85 14.76 -9.27
C LEU A 367 -30.83 15.13 -8.14
N ASP A 368 -32.00 14.49 -8.11
CA ASP A 368 -33.00 14.74 -7.07
C ASP A 368 -32.60 14.08 -5.74
N PRO A 369 -32.44 14.85 -4.64
CA PRO A 369 -32.12 14.30 -3.32
C PRO A 369 -33.19 13.36 -2.75
N LYS A 370 -34.43 13.38 -3.26
CA LYS A 370 -35.52 12.50 -2.81
C LYS A 370 -35.48 11.12 -3.47
N VAL A 371 -34.80 10.96 -4.61
CA VAL A 371 -34.75 9.69 -5.36
C VAL A 371 -33.74 8.73 -4.72
N PHE A 372 -34.08 7.45 -4.56
CA PHE A 372 -33.11 6.46 -4.08
C PHE A 372 -31.91 6.34 -5.03
N THR A 373 -30.72 6.55 -4.47
CA THR A 373 -29.48 6.64 -5.24
C THR A 373 -28.60 5.44 -4.95
N ILE A 374 -28.15 4.74 -5.99
CA ILE A 374 -27.18 3.66 -5.90
C ILE A 374 -25.87 4.14 -6.51
N GLY A 375 -24.77 4.07 -5.74
CA GLY A 375 -23.43 4.38 -6.22
C GLY A 375 -22.63 3.11 -6.53
N PHE A 376 -21.87 3.11 -7.63
CA PHE A 376 -20.90 2.07 -7.96
C PHE A 376 -19.51 2.72 -8.15
N ALA A 377 -18.62 2.52 -7.18
CA ALA A 377 -17.28 3.12 -7.16
C ALA A 377 -16.22 2.02 -7.08
N ARG A 378 -15.97 1.33 -8.19
CA ARG A 378 -14.93 0.29 -8.31
C ARG A 378 -14.25 0.40 -9.67
N ARG A 379 -12.99 -0.03 -9.77
CA ARG A 379 -12.26 -0.18 -11.05
C ARG A 379 -13.13 -0.92 -12.07
N MET A 380 -13.19 -0.44 -13.31
CA MET A 380 -13.96 -1.05 -14.38
C MET A 380 -13.21 -2.26 -14.95
N THR A 381 -13.56 -3.47 -14.50
CA THR A 381 -13.04 -4.73 -15.02
C THR A 381 -14.16 -5.74 -15.22
N GLY A 382 -14.04 -6.62 -16.22
CA GLY A 382 -15.12 -7.55 -16.59
C GLY A 382 -15.61 -8.44 -15.43
N TYR A 383 -14.69 -8.95 -14.60
CA TYR A 383 -15.06 -9.79 -13.45
C TYR A 383 -15.83 -9.02 -12.35
N LYS A 384 -15.80 -7.67 -12.33
CA LYS A 384 -16.58 -6.84 -11.40
C LYS A 384 -18.00 -6.56 -11.90
N ARG A 385 -18.30 -6.90 -13.15
CA ARG A 385 -19.65 -6.86 -13.76
C ARG A 385 -20.37 -5.50 -13.58
N PRO A 386 -19.74 -4.36 -13.95
CA PRO A 386 -20.37 -3.04 -13.79
C PRO A 386 -21.69 -2.90 -14.58
N ASP A 387 -21.85 -3.68 -15.64
CA ASP A 387 -23.00 -3.76 -16.53
C ASP A 387 -24.12 -4.68 -16.01
N LEU A 388 -23.93 -5.42 -14.91
CA LEU A 388 -24.88 -6.42 -14.43
C LEU A 388 -26.29 -5.86 -14.17
N LEU A 389 -26.39 -4.66 -13.59
CA LEU A 389 -27.68 -4.04 -13.33
C LEU A 389 -28.39 -3.61 -14.63
N LEU A 390 -27.62 -3.41 -15.70
CA LEU A 390 -28.10 -2.98 -17.02
C LEU A 390 -28.34 -4.16 -17.97
N SER A 391 -27.97 -5.38 -17.58
CA SER A 391 -28.12 -6.57 -18.44
C SER A 391 -29.58 -6.95 -18.69
N ASN A 392 -30.51 -6.46 -17.87
CA ASN A 392 -31.96 -6.59 -18.09
C ASN A 392 -32.69 -5.29 -17.66
N PRO A 393 -32.79 -4.30 -18.56
CA PRO A 393 -33.39 -3.00 -18.26
C PRO A 393 -34.87 -3.09 -17.86
N ASP A 394 -35.64 -4.03 -18.42
CA ASP A 394 -37.05 -4.19 -18.09
C ASP A 394 -37.25 -4.68 -16.66
N ARG A 395 -36.41 -5.63 -16.22
CA ARG A 395 -36.39 -6.06 -14.82
C ARG A 395 -36.00 -4.91 -13.90
N LEU A 396 -35.02 -4.08 -14.28
CA LEU A 396 -34.63 -2.92 -13.47
C LEU A 396 -35.78 -1.92 -13.33
N ARG A 397 -36.51 -1.62 -14.41
CA ARG A 397 -37.72 -0.78 -14.37
C ARG A 397 -38.82 -1.38 -13.50
N GLN A 398 -39.05 -2.69 -13.59
CA GLN A 398 -40.02 -3.37 -12.74
C GLN A 398 -39.66 -3.28 -11.25
N ILE A 399 -38.39 -3.48 -10.88
CA ILE A 399 -37.92 -3.32 -9.50
C ILE A 399 -38.16 -1.89 -9.02
N ALA A 400 -37.81 -0.89 -9.83
CA ALA A 400 -38.05 0.51 -9.50
C ALA A 400 -39.54 0.83 -9.30
N ALA A 401 -40.42 0.25 -10.12
CA ALA A 401 -41.87 0.46 -10.02
C ALA A 401 -42.53 -0.27 -8.83
N GLN A 402 -42.04 -1.46 -8.46
CA GLN A 402 -42.64 -2.30 -7.42
C GLN A 402 -42.07 -2.06 -6.02
N ALA A 403 -40.77 -1.76 -5.93
CA ALA A 403 -40.02 -1.70 -4.67
C ALA A 403 -39.15 -0.44 -4.54
N GLY A 404 -39.17 0.45 -5.53
CA GLY A 404 -38.57 1.78 -5.40
C GLY A 404 -39.28 2.63 -4.33
N PRO A 405 -38.67 3.74 -3.88
CA PRO A 405 -39.26 4.66 -2.92
C PRO A 405 -40.63 5.21 -3.33
#